data_AF-A0AA41G021-F1
#
_entry.id   AF-A0AA41G021-F1
#
_cell.length_a   1.000
_cell.length_b   1.000
_cell.length_c   1.000
_cell.angle_alpha   90.00
_cell.angle_beta   90.00
_cell.angle_gamma   90.00
#
_symmetry.space_group_name_H-M   'P 1'
#
loop_
_entity.id
_entity.type
_entity.pdbx_description
1 polymer ?
#
loop_
_entity_poly.entity_id
_entity_poly.type
_entity_poly.pdbx_seq_one_letter_code
_entity_poly.pdbx_strand_id
1 'polypeptide(L)'
;MSPSIRSLTGNFAALFSSLVLLGPLTFGLLVGAGRIIIGAAGVTVPNALGIVGFCVAVLLALWMALEGALVQRHGLAAIDRGGPVQRSGRYLLAGVTTVAGFVVSAGVLVLALPWAVETRNTPAQVLGVLLVVALAAALYRTLTAARDGYRNTGERRG
;
A
#
# COMPACT_ATOMS: atom_id res chain seq x y z
N MET A 1 -3.15 -8.89 35.65
CA MET A 1 -3.45 -10.10 34.84
C MET A 1 -2.27 -10.35 33.93
N SER A 2 -1.62 -11.51 34.02
CA SER A 2 -0.52 -11.88 33.12
C SER A 2 -1.06 -12.29 31.74
N PRO A 3 -0.42 -11.89 30.63
CA PRO A 3 -0.83 -12.32 29.30
C PRO A 3 -0.62 -13.85 29.15
N SER A 4 -1.59 -14.52 28.53
CA SER A 4 -1.48 -15.95 28.26
C SER A 4 -0.51 -16.22 27.12
N ILE A 5 0.20 -17.35 27.14
CA ILE A 5 1.14 -17.76 26.08
C ILE A 5 0.47 -17.72 24.70
N ARG A 6 -0.81 -18.10 24.62
CA ARG A 6 -1.60 -18.04 23.39
C ARG A 6 -1.74 -16.62 22.83
N SER A 7 -1.90 -15.60 23.68
CA SER A 7 -2.00 -14.20 23.21
C SER A 7 -0.65 -13.65 22.75
N LEU A 8 0.43 -14.01 23.45
CA LEU A 8 1.81 -13.65 23.07
C LEU A 8 2.21 -14.24 21.71
N THR A 9 2.02 -15.54 21.52
CA THR A 9 2.29 -16.22 20.24
C THR A 9 1.47 -15.59 19.12
N GLY A 10 0.23 -15.23 19.43
CA GLY A 10 -0.63 -14.55 18.48
C GLY A 10 -0.09 -13.19 18.02
N ASN A 11 0.28 -12.33 18.95
CA ASN A 11 0.80 -11.00 18.65
C ASN A 11 2.09 -11.09 17.83
N PHE A 12 2.98 -12.03 18.19
CA PHE A 12 4.20 -12.28 17.46
C PHE A 12 3.92 -12.73 16.02
N ALA A 13 3.00 -13.68 15.81
CA ALA A 13 2.68 -14.17 14.47
C ALA A 13 2.12 -13.06 13.56
N ALA A 14 1.25 -12.19 14.09
CA ALA A 14 0.70 -11.07 13.33
C ALA A 14 1.78 -10.02 12.99
N LEU A 15 2.64 -9.68 13.96
CA LEU A 15 3.77 -8.78 13.75
C LEU A 15 4.76 -9.34 12.73
N PHE A 16 5.16 -10.60 12.88
CA PHE A 16 6.10 -11.26 11.99
C PHE A 16 5.56 -11.37 10.57
N SER A 17 4.31 -11.83 10.42
CA SER A 17 3.66 -11.92 9.10
C SER A 17 3.57 -10.57 8.41
N SER A 18 3.13 -9.54 9.12
CA SER A 18 3.02 -8.19 8.56
C SER A 18 4.39 -7.58 8.27
N LEU A 19 5.39 -7.79 9.12
CA LEU A 19 6.74 -7.28 8.91
C LEU A 19 7.41 -7.93 7.70
N VAL A 20 7.25 -9.24 7.51
CA VAL A 20 7.86 -9.99 6.41
C VAL A 20 7.16 -9.74 5.09
N LEU A 21 5.82 -9.65 5.07
CA LEU A 21 5.06 -9.48 3.84
C LEU A 21 4.84 -8.01 3.51
N LEU A 22 4.28 -7.25 4.45
CA LEU A 22 3.79 -5.90 4.21
C LEU A 22 4.91 -4.87 4.27
N GLY A 23 5.91 -5.05 5.13
CA GLY A 23 7.07 -4.16 5.25
C GLY A 23 7.85 -4.01 3.92
N PRO A 24 8.49 -5.07 3.41
CA PRO A 24 9.23 -5.03 2.14
C PRO A 24 8.37 -4.61 0.96
N LEU A 25 7.11 -5.05 0.91
CA LEU A 25 6.17 -4.65 -0.14
C LEU A 25 5.91 -3.15 -0.11
N THR A 26 5.57 -2.60 1.05
CA THR A 26 5.31 -1.16 1.21
C THR A 26 6.54 -0.34 0.87
N PHE A 27 7.70 -0.78 1.36
CA PHE A 27 8.97 -0.15 1.06
C PHE A 27 9.25 -0.13 -0.45
N GLY A 28 9.12 -1.28 -1.12
CA GLY A 28 9.31 -1.41 -2.56
C GLY A 28 8.33 -0.55 -3.37
N LEU A 29 7.07 -0.47 -2.93
CA LEU A 29 6.06 0.38 -3.56
C LEU A 29 6.42 1.87 -3.44
N LEU A 30 6.78 2.35 -2.24
CA LEU A 30 7.10 3.76 -2.01
C LEU A 30 8.34 4.19 -2.80
N VAL A 31 9.42 3.40 -2.74
CA VAL A 31 10.66 3.71 -3.47
C VAL A 31 10.46 3.55 -4.98
N GLY A 32 9.78 2.48 -5.41
CA GLY A 32 9.48 2.22 -6.82
C GLY A 32 8.63 3.33 -7.44
N ALA A 33 7.54 3.72 -6.78
CA ALA A 33 6.68 4.81 -7.23
C ALA A 33 7.46 6.13 -7.31
N GLY A 34 8.26 6.46 -6.29
CA GLY A 34 9.10 7.64 -6.30
C GLY A 34 10.04 7.69 -7.51
N ARG A 35 10.73 6.58 -7.79
CA ARG A 35 11.63 6.48 -8.96
C ARG A 35 10.89 6.62 -10.29
N ILE A 36 9.72 6.00 -10.43
CA ILE A 36 8.90 6.10 -11.65
C ILE A 36 8.47 7.56 -11.88
N ILE A 37 7.98 8.24 -10.84
CA ILE A 37 7.50 9.62 -10.93
C ILE A 37 8.65 10.59 -11.25
N ILE A 38 9.77 10.47 -10.54
CA ILE A 38 10.96 11.31 -10.77
C ILE A 38 11.50 11.10 -12.18
N GLY A 39 11.57 9.84 -12.63
CA GLY A 39 11.99 9.49 -13.99
C GLY A 39 11.06 10.07 -15.05
N ALA A 40 9.75 9.99 -14.84
CA ALA A 40 8.76 10.59 -15.75
C ALA A 40 8.82 12.12 -15.78
N ALA A 41 9.17 12.77 -14.66
CA ALA A 41 9.32 14.22 -14.56
C ALA A 41 10.66 14.73 -15.12
N GLY A 42 11.60 13.85 -15.47
CA GLY A 42 12.94 14.24 -15.93
C GLY A 42 13.80 14.93 -14.86
N VAL A 43 13.44 14.77 -13.58
CA VAL A 43 14.12 15.44 -12.47
C VAL A 43 15.28 14.59 -11.98
N THR A 44 16.45 15.21 -11.81
CA THR A 44 17.58 14.55 -11.14
C THR A 44 17.51 14.84 -9.64
N VAL A 45 17.47 13.79 -8.83
CA VAL A 45 17.47 13.92 -7.37
C VAL A 45 18.89 13.78 -6.84
N PRO A 46 19.42 14.80 -6.14
CA PRO A 46 20.71 14.71 -5.45
C PRO A 46 20.79 13.49 -4.53
N ASN A 47 21.96 12.86 -4.47
CA ASN A 47 22.15 11.61 -3.74
C ASN A 47 21.73 11.71 -2.25
N ALA A 48 22.00 12.85 -1.61
CA ALA A 48 21.58 13.12 -0.24
C ALA A 48 20.05 13.06 -0.07
N LEU A 49 19.28 13.65 -0.99
CA LEU A 49 17.81 13.59 -0.97
C LEU A 49 17.30 12.18 -1.28
N GLY A 50 18.00 11.43 -2.13
CA GLY A 50 17.72 10.02 -2.38
C GLY A 50 17.85 9.15 -1.13
N ILE A 51 18.90 9.38 -0.34
CA ILE A 51 19.13 8.68 0.94
C ILE A 51 18.05 9.04 1.96
N VAL A 52 17.73 10.33 2.10
CA VAL A 52 16.65 10.77 3.01
C VAL A 52 15.31 10.12 2.61
N GLY A 53 14.98 10.14 1.32
CA GLY A 53 13.76 9.51 0.80
C GLY A 53 13.72 8.00 1.08
N PHE A 54 14.85 7.31 0.94
CA PHE A 54 14.97 5.89 1.31
C PHE A 54 14.70 5.67 2.80
N CYS A 55 15.33 6.43 3.69
CA CYS A 55 15.14 6.33 5.13
C CYS A 55 13.68 6.60 5.54
N VAL A 56 13.05 7.61 4.94
CA VAL A 56 11.63 7.91 5.14
C VAL A 56 10.77 6.72 4.68
N ALA A 57 11.04 6.15 3.51
CA ALA A 57 10.30 4.99 3.01
C ALA A 57 10.43 3.77 3.94
N VAL A 58 11.61 3.53 4.52
CA VAL A 58 11.81 2.46 5.52
C VAL A 58 10.94 2.70 6.76
N LEU A 59 10.95 3.91 7.31
CA LEU A 59 10.14 4.24 8.49
C LEU A 59 8.64 4.10 8.21
N LEU A 60 8.18 4.59 7.06
CA LEU A 60 6.79 4.47 6.63
C LEU A 60 6.38 3.01 6.39
N ALA A 61 7.28 2.19 5.83
CA ALA A 61 7.04 0.76 5.64
C ALA A 61 6.94 0.00 6.96
N LEU A 62 7.81 0.30 7.92
CA LEU A 62 7.73 -0.26 9.28
C LEU A 62 6.44 0.16 9.98
N TRP A 63 6.05 1.42 9.83
CA TRP A 63 4.78 1.90 10.37
C TRP A 63 3.60 1.15 9.74
N MET A 64 3.55 1.02 8.42
CA MET A 64 2.49 0.23 7.77
C MET A 64 2.48 -1.23 8.21
N ALA A 65 3.63 -1.87 8.36
CA ALA A 65 3.71 -3.22 8.88
C ALA A 65 3.11 -3.33 10.29
N LEU A 66 3.36 -2.34 11.16
CA LEU A 66 2.74 -2.30 12.49
C LEU A 66 1.22 -2.13 12.41
N GLU A 67 0.71 -1.23 11.57
CA GLU A 67 -0.74 -1.05 11.41
C GLU A 67 -1.39 -2.32 10.83
N GLY A 68 -0.74 -2.99 9.87
CA GLY A 68 -1.19 -4.27 9.32
C GLY A 68 -1.32 -5.35 10.39
N ALA A 69 -0.33 -5.48 11.28
CA ALA A 69 -0.36 -6.45 12.38
C ALA A 69 -1.51 -6.16 13.37
N LEU A 70 -1.77 -4.88 13.63
CA LEU A 70 -2.83 -4.46 14.53
C LEU A 70 -4.22 -4.66 13.95
N VAL A 71 -4.39 -4.43 12.64
CA VAL A 71 -5.62 -4.72 11.91
C VAL A 71 -5.88 -6.24 11.86
N GLN A 72 -4.86 -7.07 11.67
CA GLN A 72 -5.02 -8.53 11.73
C GLN A 72 -5.50 -9.01 13.10
N ARG A 73 -5.13 -8.31 14.18
CA ARG A 73 -5.43 -8.70 15.56
C ARG A 73 -6.75 -8.14 16.08
N HIS A 74 -7.05 -6.89 15.79
CA HIS A 74 -8.15 -6.14 16.40
C HIS A 74 -9.18 -5.67 15.37
N GLY A 75 -9.00 -6.05 14.10
CA GLY A 75 -9.85 -5.62 12.99
C GLY A 75 -9.58 -4.18 12.55
N LEU A 76 -10.38 -3.71 11.59
CA LEU A 76 -10.22 -2.38 10.97
C LEU A 76 -10.44 -1.22 11.94
N ALA A 77 -11.19 -1.42 13.04
CA ALA A 77 -11.38 -0.42 14.08
C ALA A 77 -10.06 0.02 14.73
N ALA A 78 -9.00 -0.79 14.62
CA ALA A 78 -7.66 -0.43 15.08
C ALA A 78 -7.07 0.79 14.37
N ILE A 79 -7.55 1.14 13.17
CA ILE A 79 -7.07 2.33 12.43
C ILE A 79 -7.56 3.62 13.11
N ASP A 80 -8.75 3.59 13.70
CA ASP A 80 -9.42 4.74 14.31
C ASP A 80 -8.91 5.09 15.72
N ARG A 81 -7.94 4.32 16.25
CA ARG A 81 -7.44 4.51 17.62
C ARG A 81 -6.67 5.82 17.81
N GLY A 82 -6.71 6.40 19.00
CA GLY A 82 -5.89 7.56 19.38
C GLY A 82 -6.44 8.90 18.89
N GLY A 83 -5.57 9.92 18.85
CA GLY A 83 -5.97 11.29 18.53
C GLY A 83 -6.25 11.53 17.04
N PRO A 84 -6.91 12.66 16.68
CA PRO A 84 -7.30 12.97 15.31
C PRO A 84 -6.11 13.03 14.34
N VAL A 85 -4.97 13.56 14.79
CA VAL A 85 -3.73 13.64 13.98
C VAL A 85 -3.17 12.25 13.67
N GLN A 86 -3.13 11.36 14.66
CA GLN A 86 -2.63 9.99 14.47
C GLN A 86 -3.54 9.18 13.54
N ARG A 87 -4.86 9.34 13.71
CA ARG A 87 -5.86 8.75 12.82
C ARG A 87 -5.66 9.23 11.38
N SER A 88 -5.54 10.53 11.17
CA SER A 88 -5.30 11.11 9.85
C SER A 88 -3.99 10.61 9.24
N GLY A 89 -2.92 10.49 10.04
CA GLY A 89 -1.64 9.97 9.58
C GLY A 89 -1.73 8.55 9.05
N ARG A 90 -2.47 7.65 9.71
CA ARG A 90 -2.67 6.28 9.24
C ARG A 90 -3.47 6.21 7.95
N TYR A 91 -4.53 7.00 7.83
CA TYR A 91 -5.32 7.06 6.59
C TYR A 91 -4.50 7.63 5.43
N LEU A 92 -3.72 8.69 5.67
CA LEU A 92 -2.81 9.24 4.67
C LEU A 92 -1.78 8.21 4.24
N LEU A 93 -1.18 7.50 5.19
CA LEU A 93 -0.19 6.47 4.91
C LEU A 93 -0.79 5.33 4.07
N ALA A 94 -1.98 4.84 4.43
CA ALA A 94 -2.71 3.84 3.65
C ALA A 94 -3.05 4.36 2.24
N GLY A 95 -3.48 5.62 2.13
CA GLY A 95 -3.77 6.26 0.84
C GLY A 95 -2.53 6.39 -0.05
N VAL A 96 -1.44 6.95 0.48
CA VAL A 96 -0.17 7.14 -0.23
C VAL A 96 0.41 5.81 -0.71
N THR A 97 0.37 4.77 0.13
CA THR A 97 0.86 3.44 -0.25
C THR A 97 -0.01 2.76 -1.29
N THR A 98 -1.33 2.98 -1.23
CA THR A 98 -2.25 2.52 -2.28
C THR A 98 -1.94 3.20 -3.61
N VAL A 99 -1.79 4.53 -3.62
CA VAL A 99 -1.40 5.29 -4.82
C VAL A 99 -0.04 4.83 -5.36
N ALA A 100 0.94 4.61 -4.47
CA ALA A 100 2.24 4.07 -4.86
C ALA A 100 2.11 2.68 -5.51
N GLY A 101 1.23 1.82 -4.98
CA GLY A 101 0.83 0.56 -5.60
C GLY A 101 0.34 0.72 -7.04
N PHE A 102 -0.62 1.63 -7.26
CA PHE A 102 -1.14 1.93 -8.60
C PHE A 102 -0.04 2.41 -9.56
N VAL A 103 0.82 3.33 -9.11
CA VAL A 103 1.93 3.87 -9.92
C VAL A 103 2.89 2.75 -10.33
N VAL A 104 3.29 1.89 -9.39
CA VAL A 104 4.19 0.78 -9.68
C VAL A 104 3.53 -0.23 -10.61
N SER A 105 2.28 -0.61 -10.39
CA SER A 105 1.56 -1.53 -11.28
C SER A 105 1.41 -0.97 -12.70
N ALA A 106 1.08 0.32 -12.84
CA ALA A 106 1.01 0.97 -14.15
C ALA A 106 2.39 0.99 -14.83
N GLY A 107 3.46 1.32 -14.09
CA GLY A 107 4.83 1.28 -14.61
C GLY A 107 5.25 -0.12 -15.08
N VAL A 108 4.89 -1.16 -14.32
CA VAL A 108 5.12 -2.56 -14.72
C VAL A 108 4.37 -2.88 -16.00
N LEU A 109 3.10 -2.49 -16.15
CA LEU A 109 2.33 -2.74 -17.37
C LEU A 109 2.95 -2.05 -18.59
N VAL A 110 3.36 -0.78 -18.44
CA VAL A 110 3.98 0.00 -19.52
C VAL A 110 5.29 -0.64 -20.00
N LEU A 111 6.09 -1.18 -19.08
CA LEU A 111 7.38 -1.79 -19.42
C LEU A 111 7.24 -3.26 -19.86
N ALA A 112 6.42 -4.04 -19.18
CA ALA A 112 6.37 -5.49 -19.36
C ALA A 112 5.47 -5.92 -20.53
N LEU A 113 4.36 -5.22 -20.80
CA LEU A 113 3.44 -5.63 -21.86
C LEU A 113 4.07 -5.56 -23.27
N PRO A 114 4.76 -4.47 -23.67
CA PRO A 114 5.36 -4.40 -25.00
C PRO A 114 6.40 -5.51 -25.20
N TRP A 115 7.27 -5.72 -24.21
CA TRP A 115 8.27 -6.78 -24.22
C TRP A 115 7.64 -8.17 -24.29
N ALA A 116 6.57 -8.41 -23.53
CA ALA A 116 5.87 -9.69 -23.52
C ALA A 116 5.18 -9.98 -24.85
N VAL A 117 4.66 -8.96 -25.53
CA VAL A 117 4.08 -9.08 -26.88
C VAL A 117 5.17 -9.36 -27.91
N GLU A 118 6.25 -8.60 -27.88
CA GLU A 118 7.39 -8.77 -28.81
C GLU A 118 8.02 -10.16 -28.70
N THR A 119 8.21 -10.65 -27.47
CA THR A 119 8.82 -11.96 -27.18
C THR A 119 7.81 -13.12 -27.28
N ARG A 120 6.53 -12.84 -27.58
CA ARG A 120 5.42 -13.83 -27.53
C ARG A 120 5.39 -14.63 -26.22
N ASN A 121 5.72 -13.98 -25.11
CA ASN A 121 5.78 -14.62 -23.81
C ASN A 121 4.37 -14.69 -23.19
N THR A 122 3.64 -15.75 -23.52
CA THR A 122 2.25 -15.99 -23.08
C THR A 122 2.04 -15.84 -21.55
N PRO A 123 2.87 -16.42 -20.65
CA PRO A 123 2.62 -16.25 -19.22
C PRO A 123 2.79 -14.80 -18.75
N ALA A 124 3.74 -14.04 -19.30
CA ALA A 124 3.88 -12.62 -18.98
C ALA A 124 2.67 -11.79 -19.47
N GLN A 125 2.13 -12.11 -20.64
CA GLN A 125 0.91 -11.48 -21.16
C GLN A 125 -0.30 -11.77 -20.26
N VAL A 126 -0.49 -13.02 -19.86
CA VAL A 126 -1.59 -13.43 -18.96
C VAL A 126 -1.48 -12.72 -17.61
N LEU A 127 -0.28 -12.68 -17.01
CA LEU A 127 -0.03 -11.94 -15.77
C LEU A 127 -0.31 -10.43 -15.92
N GLY A 128 0.05 -9.84 -17.06
CA GLY A 128 -0.26 -8.45 -17.38
C GLY A 128 -1.77 -8.19 -17.44
N VAL A 129 -2.53 -9.04 -18.13
CA VAL A 129 -4.00 -8.93 -18.19
C VAL A 129 -4.64 -9.10 -16.81
N LEU A 130 -4.20 -10.09 -16.04
CA LEU A 130 -4.67 -10.31 -14.67
C LEU A 130 -4.39 -9.09 -13.78
N LEU A 131 -3.23 -8.45 -13.94
CA LEU A 131 -2.88 -7.23 -13.23
C LEU A 131 -3.82 -6.08 -13.60
N VAL A 132 -4.14 -5.90 -14.88
CA VAL A 132 -5.12 -4.89 -15.34
C VAL A 132 -6.49 -5.13 -14.70
N VAL A 133 -6.97 -6.38 -14.70
CA VAL A 133 -8.25 -6.74 -14.09
C VAL A 133 -8.24 -6.48 -12.58
N ALA A 134 -7.15 -6.82 -11.89
CA ALA A 134 -6.99 -6.56 -10.47
C ALA A 134 -7.03 -5.06 -10.14
N LEU A 135 -6.37 -4.22 -10.94
CA LEU A 135 -6.41 -2.76 -10.80
C LEU A 135 -7.81 -2.20 -11.02
N ALA A 136 -8.51 -2.67 -12.06
CA ALA A 136 -9.88 -2.24 -12.35
C ALA A 136 -10.84 -2.62 -11.20
N ALA A 137 -10.73 -3.84 -10.69
CA ALA A 137 -11.53 -4.31 -9.56
C ALA A 137 -11.23 -3.52 -8.27
N ALA A 138 -9.94 -3.24 -8.00
CA ALA A 138 -9.52 -2.43 -6.86
C ALA A 138 -10.07 -1.00 -6.95
N LEU A 139 -9.98 -0.39 -8.14
CA LEU A 139 -10.49 0.96 -8.39
C LEU A 139 -12.02 1.01 -8.23
N TYR A 140 -12.73 0.05 -8.82
CA TYR A 140 -14.17 -0.08 -8.70
C TYR A 140 -14.61 -0.18 -7.23
N ARG A 141 -13.97 -1.06 -6.45
CA ARG A 141 -14.28 -1.23 -5.02
C ARG A 141 -14.01 0.05 -4.23
N THR A 142 -12.91 0.73 -4.52
CA THR A 142 -12.54 1.98 -3.83
C THR A 142 -13.53 3.10 -4.13
N LEU A 143 -13.92 3.26 -5.40
CA LEU A 143 -14.90 4.25 -5.84
C LEU A 143 -16.30 3.96 -5.28
N THR A 144 -16.70 2.69 -5.24
CA THR A 144 -17.98 2.27 -4.66
C THR A 144 -18.01 2.57 -3.16
N ALA A 145 -16.96 2.20 -2.43
CA ALA A 145 -16.84 2.49 -1.01
C ALA A 145 -16.85 4.01 -0.71
N ALA A 146 -16.16 4.80 -1.53
CA ALA A 146 -16.19 6.27 -1.41
C ALA A 146 -17.61 6.81 -1.65
N ARG A 147 -18.29 6.34 -2.70
CA ARG A 147 -19.66 6.76 -3.03
C ARG A 147 -20.64 6.44 -1.92
N ASP A 148 -20.58 5.24 -1.35
CA ASP A 148 -21.46 4.81 -0.27
C ASP A 148 -21.17 5.59 1.02
N GLY A 149 -19.89 5.86 1.31
CA GLY A 149 -19.49 6.73 2.42
C GLY A 149 -20.07 8.14 2.32
N TYR A 150 -20.05 8.75 1.13
CA TYR A 150 -20.65 10.07 0.90
C TYR A 150 -22.17 10.05 1.04
N ARG A 151 -22.86 9.03 0.48
CA ARG A 151 -24.32 8.91 0.58
C ARG A 151 -24.82 8.77 2.01
N ASN A 152 -24.22 7.87 2.78
CA ASN A 152 -24.63 7.58 4.16
C ASN A 152 -24.31 8.73 5.14
N THR A 153 -23.33 9.58 4.80
CA THR A 153 -23.02 10.79 5.61
C THR A 153 -23.99 11.92 5.31
N GLY A 154 -24.56 11.99 4.10
CA GLY A 154 -25.62 12.93 3.72
C GLY A 154 -26.94 12.67 4.43
N GLU A 155 -27.32 11.40 4.61
CA GLU A 155 -28.56 11.00 5.29
C GLU A 155 -28.55 11.25 6.81
N ARG A 156 -27.37 11.34 7.46
CA ARG A 156 -27.27 11.66 8.90
C ARG A 156 -27.34 13.16 9.21
N ARG A 157 -27.47 14.02 8.20
CA ARG A 157 -27.51 15.49 8.34
C ARG A 157 -28.80 16.13 7.79
N GLY A 158 -29.74 15.35 7.28
CA GLY A 158 -31.10 15.79 6.94
C GLY A 158 -32.09 15.35 8.00
#